data_AF-A0A9P5HFB5-F1
#
_entry.id   AF-A0A9P5HFB5-F1
#
_cell.length_a   1.000
_cell.length_b   1.000
_cell.length_c   1.000
_cell.angle_alpha   90.00
_cell.angle_beta   90.00
_cell.angle_gamma   90.00
#
_symmetry.space_group_name_H-M   'P 1'
#
loop_
_entity.id
_entity.type
_entity.pdbx_description
1 polymer ?
#
loop_
_entity_poly.entity_id
_entity_poly.type
_entity_poly.pdbx_seq_one_letter_code
_entity_poly.pdbx_strand_id
1 'polypeptide(L)'
;MAIQANTPSELITIDEEYLDRVNIRREIIANNGNTVHGCVPGGEGPVRELYTYLLTEYLPTRFPTLFKLSDDGSSFTNVVTGKTFPTVPSSNMDDALRVIGETIEEDVFLLQPSPEGHRSVAFMCCFPSGFDPSSKLGKTLVEIHSPVPSYEKIGASMERFFGKLEVGKSVKRTNWSVQTHTELFDCSANHITGDAHYEADEDVDITKTFLRIELQTLTRLPKTGAILFSFKTYLYPVKQIKDEGLGPAFADAVEGLKKGNAPADQAGITTDTGRWAYLPSA
;
A
#
# COMPACT_ATOMS: atom_id res chain seq x y z
N MET A 1 -3.93 -14.44 -5.69
CA MET A 1 -2.88 -14.26 -6.72
C MET A 1 -1.51 -14.50 -6.08
N ALA A 2 -0.49 -14.90 -6.84
CA ALA A 2 0.83 -15.26 -6.30
C ALA A 2 1.80 -14.06 -6.26
N ILE A 3 2.87 -14.17 -5.46
CA ILE A 3 3.98 -13.21 -5.47
C ILE A 3 4.77 -13.38 -6.77
N GLN A 4 5.09 -12.27 -7.42
CA GLN A 4 5.84 -12.19 -8.68
C GLN A 4 7.09 -11.34 -8.49
N ALA A 5 8.13 -11.57 -9.30
CA ALA A 5 9.25 -10.64 -9.39
C ALA A 5 8.76 -9.28 -9.91
N ASN A 6 9.29 -8.20 -9.34
CA ASN A 6 9.07 -6.82 -9.81
C ASN A 6 10.40 -6.20 -10.23
N THR A 7 10.35 -5.21 -11.13
CA THR A 7 11.54 -4.44 -11.52
C THR A 7 11.61 -3.13 -10.74
N PRO A 8 12.81 -2.57 -10.48
CA PRO A 8 12.92 -1.23 -9.88
C PRO A 8 12.17 -0.16 -10.69
N SER A 9 12.09 -0.30 -12.02
CA SER A 9 11.34 0.59 -12.93
C SER A 9 9.81 0.57 -12.76
N GLU A 10 9.29 -0.29 -11.88
CA GLU A 10 7.88 -0.45 -11.49
C GLU A 10 7.68 -0.26 -9.97
N LEU A 11 8.57 0.51 -9.32
CA LEU A 11 8.46 0.86 -7.89
C LEU A 11 7.32 1.86 -7.64
N ILE A 12 7.16 2.83 -8.55
CA ILE A 12 6.09 3.82 -8.56
C ILE A 12 5.36 3.71 -9.90
N THR A 13 4.03 3.75 -9.84
CA THR A 13 3.11 3.59 -10.96
C THR A 13 2.26 4.84 -11.12
N ILE A 14 2.29 5.42 -12.31
CA ILE A 14 1.58 6.66 -12.67
C ILE A 14 0.73 6.37 -13.90
N ASP A 15 -0.54 6.74 -13.82
CA ASP A 15 -1.55 6.64 -14.87
C ASP A 15 -2.26 7.98 -15.08
N GLU A 16 -3.38 7.96 -15.79
CA GLU A 16 -4.14 9.16 -16.13
C GLU A 16 -4.87 9.81 -14.94
N GLU A 17 -5.11 9.08 -13.85
CA GLU A 17 -5.76 9.61 -12.65
C GLU A 17 -4.80 10.37 -11.72
N TYR A 18 -3.49 10.34 -12.00
CA TYR A 18 -2.43 10.81 -11.11
C TYR A 18 -2.71 12.18 -10.46
N LEU A 19 -3.12 13.19 -11.24
CA LEU A 19 -3.38 14.54 -10.72
C LEU A 19 -4.51 14.55 -9.69
N ASP A 20 -5.62 13.87 -9.99
CA ASP A 20 -6.78 13.80 -9.11
C ASP A 20 -6.43 13.01 -7.85
N ARG A 21 -5.72 11.89 -8.01
CA ARG A 21 -5.27 11.02 -6.90
C ARG A 21 -4.34 11.78 -5.94
N VAL A 22 -3.34 12.53 -6.42
CA VAL A 22 -2.47 13.32 -5.51
C VAL A 22 -3.16 14.55 -4.93
N ASN A 23 -4.22 15.09 -5.57
CA ASN A 23 -5.05 16.14 -4.98
C ASN A 23 -5.90 15.60 -3.82
N ILE A 24 -6.56 14.45 -3.99
CA ILE A 24 -7.30 13.78 -2.90
C ILE A 24 -6.35 13.46 -1.73
N ARG A 25 -5.13 12.99 -2.01
CA ARG A 25 -4.10 12.73 -0.98
C ARG A 25 -3.72 14.00 -0.20
N ARG A 26 -3.62 15.17 -0.85
CA ARG A 26 -3.39 16.46 -0.16
C ARG A 26 -4.50 16.79 0.83
N GLU A 27 -5.75 16.62 0.43
CA GLU A 27 -6.90 16.90 1.29
C GLU A 27 -6.92 15.95 2.49
N ILE A 28 -6.67 14.65 2.26
CA ILE A 28 -6.54 13.65 3.33
C ILE A 28 -5.40 14.00 4.30
N ILE A 29 -4.21 14.34 3.78
CA ILE A 29 -3.05 14.75 4.58
C ILE A 29 -3.37 15.98 5.44
N ALA A 30 -3.96 17.01 4.85
CA ALA A 30 -4.30 18.25 5.54
C ALA A 30 -5.34 18.05 6.65
N ASN A 31 -6.28 17.13 6.46
CA ASN A 31 -7.41 16.92 7.37
C ASN A 31 -7.16 15.85 8.46
N ASN A 32 -6.21 14.92 8.24
CA ASN A 32 -6.02 13.75 9.12
C ASN A 32 -4.65 13.67 9.82
N GLY A 33 -3.63 14.42 9.36
CA GLY A 33 -2.33 14.54 10.03
C GLY A 33 -1.71 13.20 10.46
N ASN A 34 -1.46 13.05 11.77
CA ASN A 34 -0.79 11.88 12.35
C ASN A 34 -1.55 10.55 12.16
N THR A 35 -2.82 10.56 11.75
CA THR A 35 -3.52 9.33 11.35
C THR A 35 -2.91 8.75 10.07
N VAL A 36 -2.51 9.60 9.12
CA VAL A 36 -2.06 9.18 7.78
C VAL A 36 -0.55 9.22 7.57
N HIS A 37 0.22 9.82 8.48
CA HIS A 37 1.67 9.69 8.48
C HIS A 37 2.27 9.67 9.89
N GLY A 38 3.47 9.13 10.01
CA GLY A 38 4.26 9.26 11.22
C GLY A 38 5.60 8.54 11.12
N CYS A 39 6.51 8.89 12.03
CA CYS A 39 7.85 8.31 12.16
C CYS A 39 8.16 8.11 13.65
N VAL A 40 8.67 6.94 14.04
CA VAL A 40 9.22 6.72 15.39
C VAL A 40 10.64 7.30 15.49
N PRO A 41 11.12 7.66 16.69
CA PRO A 41 12.54 7.95 16.91
C PRO A 41 13.43 6.79 16.45
N GLY A 42 14.43 7.07 15.62
CA GLY A 42 15.28 6.08 14.95
C GLY A 42 14.80 5.64 13.56
N GLY A 43 13.55 5.97 13.19
CA GLY A 43 12.98 5.70 11.86
C GLY A 43 13.34 6.73 10.78
N GLU A 44 14.11 7.77 11.13
CA GLU A 44 14.37 8.92 10.24
C GLU A 44 15.27 8.53 9.05
N GLY A 45 16.17 7.57 9.23
CA GLY A 45 17.07 7.09 8.19
C GLY A 45 16.33 6.60 6.94
N PRO A 46 15.44 5.59 7.06
CA PRO A 46 14.61 5.11 5.95
C PRO A 46 13.76 6.20 5.28
N VAL A 47 13.18 7.13 6.05
CA VAL A 47 12.40 8.25 5.50
C VAL A 47 13.28 9.16 4.65
N ARG A 48 14.44 9.57 5.17
CA ARG A 48 15.40 10.41 4.44
C ARG A 48 15.91 9.74 3.18
N GLU A 49 16.21 8.43 3.25
CA GLU A 49 16.64 7.66 2.09
C GLU A 49 15.55 7.61 1.01
N LEU A 50 14.32 7.23 1.37
CA LEU A 50 13.22 7.13 0.41
C LEU A 50 12.91 8.49 -0.23
N TYR A 51 12.80 9.54 0.58
CA TYR A 51 12.58 10.92 0.11
C TYR A 51 13.63 11.32 -0.93
N THR A 52 14.91 11.19 -0.56
CA THR A 52 16.02 11.64 -1.42
C THR A 52 16.02 10.83 -2.71
N TYR A 53 15.93 9.50 -2.61
CA TYR A 53 15.91 8.61 -3.78
C TYR A 53 14.76 8.92 -4.74
N LEU A 54 13.54 9.13 -4.23
CA LEU A 54 12.39 9.47 -5.05
C LEU A 54 12.59 10.80 -5.81
N LEU A 55 13.04 11.84 -5.10
CA LEU A 55 13.11 13.20 -5.66
C LEU A 55 14.37 13.46 -6.49
N THR A 56 15.53 12.85 -6.20
CA THR A 56 16.78 13.12 -6.95
C THR A 56 17.11 12.10 -8.02
N GLU A 57 16.69 10.85 -7.84
CA GLU A 57 17.08 9.74 -8.71
C GLU A 57 15.88 9.18 -9.47
N TYR A 58 14.86 8.71 -8.76
CA TYR A 58 13.80 7.88 -9.33
C TYR A 58 12.84 8.66 -10.23
N LEU A 59 12.10 9.61 -9.68
CA LEU A 59 10.99 10.28 -10.37
C LEU A 59 11.47 11.12 -11.58
N PRO A 60 12.55 11.93 -11.48
CA PRO A 60 13.06 12.67 -12.64
C PRO A 60 13.60 11.76 -13.75
N THR A 61 14.19 10.61 -13.41
CA THR A 61 14.72 9.66 -14.41
C THR A 61 13.60 8.84 -15.06
N ARG A 62 12.62 8.39 -14.26
CA ARG A 62 11.56 7.47 -14.71
C ARG A 62 10.41 8.18 -15.42
N PHE A 63 10.13 9.44 -15.06
CA PHE A 63 9.05 10.26 -15.62
C PHE A 63 9.50 11.73 -15.84
N PRO A 64 10.53 11.99 -16.69
CA PRO A 64 11.13 13.33 -16.87
C PRO A 64 10.20 14.41 -17.46
N THR A 65 9.05 14.00 -17.99
CA THR A 65 7.99 14.92 -18.46
C THR A 65 7.13 15.45 -17.31
N LEU A 66 7.02 14.71 -16.21
CA LEU A 66 6.18 15.01 -15.06
C LEU A 66 6.98 15.62 -13.90
N PHE A 67 8.23 15.19 -13.73
CA PHE A 67 9.11 15.64 -12.66
C PHE A 67 10.45 16.14 -13.20
N LYS A 68 10.95 17.22 -12.62
CA LYS A 68 12.22 17.85 -13.01
C LYS A 68 13.07 18.14 -11.78
N LEU A 69 14.38 18.00 -11.96
CA LEU A 69 15.38 18.50 -11.02
C LEU A 69 15.88 19.86 -11.52
N SER A 70 16.25 20.75 -10.62
CA SER A 70 17.00 21.97 -10.96
C SER A 70 18.43 21.66 -11.37
N ASP A 71 19.07 22.55 -12.14
CA ASP A 71 20.43 22.36 -12.67
C ASP A 71 21.50 22.18 -11.57
N ASP A 72 21.26 22.74 -10.38
CA ASP A 72 22.11 22.61 -9.18
C ASP A 72 21.75 21.39 -8.31
N GLY A 73 20.71 20.63 -8.67
CA GLY A 73 20.23 19.48 -7.91
C GLY A 73 19.55 19.82 -6.57
N SER A 74 19.30 21.09 -6.24
CA SER A 74 18.76 21.51 -4.93
C SER A 74 17.23 21.40 -4.82
N SER A 75 16.53 21.44 -5.95
CA SER A 75 15.08 21.55 -6.02
C SER A 75 14.47 20.53 -6.98
N PHE A 76 13.35 19.93 -6.56
CA PHE A 76 12.54 19.02 -7.35
C PHE A 76 11.18 19.67 -7.63
N THR A 77 10.78 19.70 -8.90
CA THR A 77 9.49 20.26 -9.34
C THR A 77 8.61 19.16 -9.92
N ASN A 78 7.42 18.99 -9.34
CA ASN A 78 6.32 18.25 -9.93
C ASN A 78 5.55 19.18 -10.88
N VAL A 79 5.79 19.02 -12.18
CA VAL A 79 5.27 19.88 -13.26
C VAL A 79 3.74 19.77 -13.37
N VAL A 80 3.18 18.58 -13.08
CA VAL A 80 1.73 18.33 -13.16
C VAL A 80 0.96 19.14 -12.11
N THR A 81 1.56 19.34 -10.93
CA THR A 81 0.90 20.00 -9.79
C THR A 81 1.45 21.39 -9.49
N GLY A 82 2.49 21.83 -10.21
CA GLY A 82 3.19 23.09 -9.99
C GLY A 82 3.99 23.18 -8.69
N LYS A 83 4.03 22.10 -7.88
CA LYS A 83 4.72 22.07 -6.58
C LYS A 83 6.22 21.91 -6.77
N THR A 84 7.00 22.60 -5.93
CA THR A 84 8.46 22.46 -5.85
C THR A 84 8.87 22.20 -4.40
N PHE A 85 9.79 21.27 -4.21
CA PHE A 85 10.27 20.80 -2.91
C PHE A 85 11.81 20.77 -2.89
N PRO A 86 12.46 20.98 -1.73
CA PRO A 86 13.90 20.80 -1.62
C PRO A 86 14.26 19.31 -1.78
N THR A 87 15.38 19.01 -2.43
CA THR A 87 15.84 17.62 -2.61
C THR A 87 16.43 17.01 -1.34
N VAL A 88 16.83 17.85 -0.38
CA VAL A 88 17.23 17.45 0.97
C VAL A 88 16.01 17.55 1.90
N PRO A 89 15.60 16.46 2.58
CA PRO A 89 14.47 16.49 3.52
C PRO A 89 14.78 17.32 4.78
N SER A 90 13.76 17.96 5.34
CA SER A 90 13.89 18.82 6.54
C SER A 90 14.35 18.04 7.79
N SER A 91 14.53 18.71 8.92
CA SER A 91 14.77 18.03 10.21
C SER A 91 13.56 17.20 10.66
N ASN A 92 12.34 17.61 10.27
CA ASN A 92 11.08 16.97 10.64
C ASN A 92 10.66 15.92 9.60
N MET A 93 10.52 14.66 10.02
CA MET A 93 10.13 13.57 9.13
C MET A 93 8.67 13.63 8.69
N ASP A 94 7.79 14.30 9.43
CA ASP A 94 6.41 14.52 8.98
C ASP A 94 6.34 15.44 7.77
N ASP A 95 7.26 16.41 7.61
CA ASP A 95 7.32 17.22 6.39
C ASP A 95 7.74 16.37 5.19
N ALA A 96 8.77 15.53 5.39
CA ALA A 96 9.30 14.64 4.35
C ALA A 96 8.26 13.59 3.91
N LEU A 97 7.54 12.98 4.86
CA LEU A 97 6.45 12.04 4.57
C LEU A 97 5.31 12.73 3.82
N ARG A 98 4.93 13.96 4.21
CA ARG A 98 3.90 14.75 3.49
C ARG A 98 4.29 15.03 2.05
N VAL A 99 5.52 15.47 1.78
CA VAL A 99 6.02 15.63 0.40
C VAL A 99 5.96 14.34 -0.40
N ILE A 100 6.30 13.18 0.19
CA ILE A 100 6.14 11.87 -0.47
C ILE A 100 4.66 11.64 -0.81
N GLY A 101 3.75 11.77 0.17
CA GLY A 101 2.31 11.56 -0.02
C GLY A 101 1.65 12.50 -1.05
N GLU A 102 2.14 13.74 -1.16
CA GLU A 102 1.70 14.72 -2.17
C GLU A 102 2.35 14.55 -3.57
N THR A 103 3.32 13.63 -3.70
CA THR A 103 4.10 13.43 -4.93
C THR A 103 3.87 12.07 -5.59
N ILE A 104 3.70 11.00 -4.81
CA ILE A 104 3.38 9.65 -5.30
C ILE A 104 2.00 9.21 -4.83
N GLU A 105 1.39 8.30 -5.58
CA GLU A 105 0.05 7.78 -5.28
C GLU A 105 0.07 6.58 -4.33
N GLU A 106 1.19 5.88 -4.26
CA GLU A 106 1.37 4.73 -3.40
C GLU A 106 1.34 5.12 -1.92
N ASP A 107 0.63 4.34 -1.13
CA ASP A 107 0.81 4.30 0.31
C ASP A 107 2.07 3.50 0.64
N VAL A 108 2.81 3.93 1.65
CA VAL A 108 4.14 3.41 1.98
C VAL A 108 4.28 3.13 3.48
N PHE A 109 4.88 1.99 3.80
CA PHE A 109 5.34 1.60 5.12
C PHE A 109 6.82 1.22 5.05
N LEU A 110 7.60 1.79 5.95
CA LEU A 110 9.03 1.56 6.08
C LEU A 110 9.28 0.66 7.27
N LEU A 111 9.80 -0.54 7.00
CA LEU A 111 9.99 -1.58 7.99
C LEU A 111 11.49 -1.83 8.20
N GLN A 112 12.00 -1.63 9.41
CA GLN A 112 13.38 -1.96 9.75
C GLN A 112 13.48 -3.31 10.45
N PRO A 113 14.52 -4.12 10.19
CA PRO A 113 14.78 -5.33 10.95
C PRO A 113 15.19 -4.99 12.39
N SER A 114 14.55 -5.60 13.38
CA SER A 114 14.98 -5.60 14.79
C SER A 114 15.16 -7.03 15.32
N PRO A 115 15.69 -7.23 16.54
CA PRO A 115 15.82 -8.56 17.14
C PRO A 115 14.48 -9.29 17.32
N GLU A 116 13.36 -8.56 17.35
CA GLU A 116 12.00 -9.10 17.48
C GLU A 116 11.30 -9.35 16.12
N GLY A 117 11.97 -9.05 15.01
CA GLY A 117 11.45 -9.14 13.64
C GLY A 117 11.39 -7.78 12.94
N HIS A 118 10.81 -7.71 11.73
CA HIS A 118 10.66 -6.42 11.05
C HIS A 118 9.61 -5.54 11.74
N ARG A 119 9.97 -4.29 12.04
CA ARG A 119 9.15 -3.29 12.75
C ARG A 119 8.83 -2.10 11.85
N SER A 120 7.58 -1.67 11.82
CA SER A 120 7.15 -0.46 11.13
C SER A 120 7.68 0.77 11.87
N VAL A 121 8.58 1.51 11.23
CA VAL A 121 9.25 2.68 11.83
C VAL A 121 8.75 4.00 11.26
N ALA A 122 8.20 4.00 10.05
CA ALA A 122 7.53 5.16 9.48
C ALA A 122 6.50 4.74 8.42
N PHE A 123 5.51 5.59 8.16
CA PHE A 123 4.52 5.36 7.10
C PHE A 123 3.97 6.68 6.55
N MET A 124 3.41 6.60 5.34
CA MET A 124 2.48 7.57 4.75
C MET A 124 1.40 6.77 4.03
N CYS A 125 0.17 6.79 4.56
CA CYS A 125 -0.95 5.98 4.11
C CYS A 125 -2.23 6.83 4.06
N CYS A 126 -2.58 7.31 2.87
CA CYS A 126 -3.78 8.10 2.61
C CYS A 126 -4.96 7.26 2.15
N PHE A 127 -4.76 6.07 1.57
CA PHE A 127 -5.85 5.19 1.12
C PHE A 127 -5.87 3.85 1.89
N PRO A 128 -5.97 3.86 3.25
CA PRO A 128 -6.24 2.64 4.00
C PRO A 128 -7.60 2.04 3.62
N SER A 129 -7.71 0.73 3.80
CA SER A 129 -8.94 -0.04 3.59
C SER A 129 -9.18 -0.92 4.80
N GLY A 130 -10.00 -0.45 5.74
CA GLY A 130 -10.40 -1.27 6.87
C GLY A 130 -9.51 -1.19 8.12
N PHE A 131 -8.60 -0.21 8.19
CA PHE A 131 -7.67 -0.09 9.32
C PHE A 131 -7.14 1.33 9.51
N ASP A 132 -6.93 1.74 10.75
CA ASP A 132 -6.13 2.93 11.10
C ASP A 132 -4.63 2.63 10.86
N PRO A 133 -3.93 3.33 9.94
CA PRO A 133 -2.52 3.09 9.67
C PRO A 133 -1.59 3.59 10.78
N SER A 134 -1.97 4.63 11.54
CA SER A 134 -1.21 5.10 12.71
C SER A 134 -1.14 4.04 13.81
N SER A 135 -2.19 3.21 13.95
CA SER A 135 -2.22 2.07 14.86
C SER A 135 -1.15 1.01 14.56
N LYS A 136 -0.48 1.06 13.40
CA LYS A 136 0.57 0.13 12.97
C LYS A 136 1.99 0.68 13.22
N LEU A 137 2.15 1.98 13.52
CA LEU A 137 3.45 2.60 13.78
C LEU A 137 4.11 2.00 15.02
N GLY A 138 5.42 1.75 14.95
CA GLY A 138 6.23 1.18 16.04
C GLY A 138 6.04 -0.33 16.28
N LYS A 139 5.09 -0.99 15.60
CA LYS A 139 4.77 -2.41 15.79
C LYS A 139 5.56 -3.32 14.87
N THR A 140 5.89 -4.53 15.33
CA THR A 140 6.43 -5.63 14.52
C THR A 140 5.38 -6.15 13.53
N LEU A 141 5.83 -6.85 12.48
CA LEU A 141 4.94 -7.55 11.55
C LEU A 141 3.97 -8.49 12.28
N VAL A 142 4.42 -9.15 13.35
CA VAL A 142 3.57 -10.05 14.15
C VAL A 142 2.47 -9.27 14.89
N GLU A 143 2.81 -8.15 15.52
CA GLU A 143 1.83 -7.29 16.21
C GLU A 143 0.84 -6.65 15.23
N ILE A 144 1.31 -6.19 14.07
CA ILE A 144 0.50 -5.55 13.00
C ILE A 144 -0.59 -6.49 12.47
N HIS A 145 -0.24 -7.77 12.26
CA HIS A 145 -1.10 -8.80 11.70
C HIS A 145 -1.77 -9.69 12.76
N SER A 146 -1.59 -9.42 14.05
CA SER A 146 -2.26 -10.16 15.13
C SER A 146 -3.80 -10.26 15.01
N PRO A 147 -4.54 -9.31 14.38
CA PRO A 147 -5.98 -9.47 14.13
C PRO A 147 -6.32 -10.36 12.93
N VAL A 148 -5.34 -10.75 12.10
CA VAL A 148 -5.57 -11.47 10.84
C VAL A 148 -5.69 -12.98 11.12
N PRO A 149 -6.84 -13.61 10.85
CA PRO A 149 -7.01 -15.05 11.06
C PRO A 149 -5.93 -15.89 10.39
N SER A 150 -5.43 -16.90 11.11
CA SER A 150 -4.38 -17.82 10.65
C SER A 150 -3.00 -17.19 10.36
N TYR A 151 -2.73 -15.95 10.79
CA TYR A 151 -1.41 -15.32 10.61
C TYR A 151 -0.27 -16.11 11.29
N GLU A 152 -0.54 -16.79 12.41
CA GLU A 152 0.42 -17.59 13.16
C GLU A 152 1.04 -18.72 12.33
N LYS A 153 0.31 -19.26 11.34
CA LYS A 153 0.80 -20.30 10.42
C LYS A 153 1.83 -19.78 9.42
N ILE A 154 1.89 -18.46 9.21
CA ILE A 154 2.56 -17.83 8.06
C ILE A 154 3.62 -16.80 8.45
N GLY A 155 3.50 -16.19 9.64
CA GLY A 155 4.37 -15.09 10.09
C GLY A 155 5.86 -15.45 10.05
N ALA A 156 6.24 -16.65 10.51
CA ALA A 156 7.63 -17.12 10.43
C ALA A 156 8.15 -17.27 8.99
N SER A 157 7.26 -17.52 8.01
CA SER A 157 7.63 -17.58 6.60
C SER A 157 7.76 -16.18 5.98
N MET A 158 6.84 -15.27 6.34
CA MET A 158 6.90 -13.87 5.96
C MET A 158 8.18 -13.20 6.48
N GLU A 159 8.49 -13.37 7.77
CA GLU A 159 9.69 -12.80 8.39
C GLU A 159 10.98 -13.29 7.71
N ARG A 160 11.09 -14.59 7.42
CA ARG A 160 12.21 -15.15 6.63
C ARG A 160 12.28 -14.59 5.20
N PHE A 161 11.14 -14.31 4.58
CA PHE A 161 11.09 -13.71 3.24
C PHE A 161 11.62 -12.27 3.27
N PHE A 162 11.14 -11.46 4.22
CA PHE A 162 11.56 -10.07 4.40
C PHE A 162 13.04 -9.99 4.77
N GLY A 163 13.55 -10.89 5.62
CA GLY A 163 14.97 -11.01 5.95
C GLY A 163 15.86 -11.43 4.76
N LYS A 164 15.32 -12.15 3.77
CA LYS A 164 16.05 -12.61 2.58
C LYS A 164 15.95 -11.71 1.35
N LEU A 165 15.03 -10.74 1.32
CA LEU A 165 14.89 -9.85 0.17
C LEU A 165 16.18 -9.04 -0.04
N GLU A 166 16.77 -9.10 -1.24
CA GLU A 166 18.05 -8.44 -1.54
C GLU A 166 17.84 -7.02 -2.10
N VAL A 167 18.86 -6.16 -1.97
CA VAL A 167 18.88 -4.85 -2.63
C VAL A 167 18.83 -5.03 -4.14
N GLY A 168 18.01 -4.23 -4.83
CA GLY A 168 17.80 -4.36 -6.28
C GLY A 168 16.93 -5.56 -6.70
N LYS A 169 16.42 -6.35 -5.74
CA LYS A 169 15.33 -7.30 -5.94
C LYS A 169 14.05 -6.71 -5.35
N SER A 170 13.02 -6.68 -6.17
CA SER A 170 11.68 -6.27 -5.77
C SER A 170 10.70 -7.41 -6.06
N VAL A 171 9.62 -7.49 -5.30
CA VAL A 171 8.49 -8.36 -5.63
C VAL A 171 7.19 -7.58 -5.60
N LYS A 172 6.21 -8.04 -6.38
CA LYS A 172 4.86 -7.50 -6.39
C LYS A 172 3.82 -8.59 -6.22
N ARG A 173 2.65 -8.20 -5.71
CA ARG A 173 1.42 -9.00 -5.69
C ARG A 173 0.23 -8.06 -5.73
N THR A 174 -0.95 -8.61 -5.99
CA THR A 174 -2.22 -7.90 -5.86
C THR A 174 -2.98 -8.44 -4.65
N ASN A 175 -3.45 -7.51 -3.82
CA ASN A 175 -4.53 -7.73 -2.86
C ASN A 175 -5.81 -7.09 -3.43
N TRP A 176 -6.99 -7.59 -3.06
CA TRP A 176 -8.25 -7.04 -3.57
C TRP A 176 -9.40 -7.23 -2.58
N SER A 177 -10.35 -6.31 -2.65
CA SER A 177 -11.60 -6.31 -1.90
C SER A 177 -12.71 -5.70 -2.76
N VAL A 178 -13.95 -5.74 -2.27
CA VAL A 178 -15.07 -5.05 -2.90
C VAL A 178 -15.76 -4.16 -1.88
N GLN A 179 -16.11 -2.95 -2.30
CA GLN A 179 -16.74 -1.91 -1.49
C GLN A 179 -17.95 -1.33 -2.23
N THR A 180 -18.97 -0.91 -1.49
CA THR A 180 -20.24 -0.34 -2.02
C THR A 180 -20.25 1.20 -2.02
N HIS A 181 -19.07 1.79 -1.92
CA HIS A 181 -18.83 3.24 -1.88
C HIS A 181 -17.54 3.59 -2.63
N THR A 182 -17.36 4.87 -2.97
CA THR A 182 -16.17 5.39 -3.64
C THR A 182 -15.04 5.80 -2.68
N GLU A 183 -15.29 5.82 -1.36
CA GLU A 183 -14.30 6.29 -0.39
C GLU A 183 -12.97 5.53 -0.47
N LEU A 184 -11.88 6.30 -0.56
CA LEU A 184 -10.52 5.78 -0.65
C LEU A 184 -9.83 5.74 0.70
N PHE A 185 -10.14 6.70 1.57
CA PHE A 185 -9.69 6.78 2.95
C PHE A 185 -10.74 6.15 3.86
N ASP A 186 -10.50 4.91 4.28
CA ASP A 186 -11.36 4.19 5.22
C ASP A 186 -10.52 3.56 6.35
N CYS A 187 -10.55 4.23 7.50
CA CYS A 187 -9.95 3.75 8.75
C CYS A 187 -10.94 2.97 9.63
N SER A 188 -12.22 2.82 9.23
CA SER A 188 -13.17 1.97 9.97
C SER A 188 -12.72 0.50 9.89
N ALA A 189 -13.10 -0.34 10.85
CA ALA A 189 -12.59 -1.71 10.87
C ALA A 189 -13.41 -2.61 9.93
N ASN A 190 -12.83 -3.00 8.78
CA ASN A 190 -13.50 -3.91 7.83
C ASN A 190 -13.42 -5.40 8.25
N HIS A 191 -12.69 -5.71 9.32
CA HIS A 191 -12.68 -7.05 9.90
C HIS A 191 -13.90 -7.26 10.81
N ILE A 192 -14.76 -8.19 10.42
CA ILE A 192 -15.87 -8.68 11.24
C ILE A 192 -15.30 -9.43 12.45
N THR A 193 -15.21 -8.78 13.61
CA THR A 193 -14.71 -9.39 14.85
C THR A 193 -15.86 -9.76 15.80
N GLY A 194 -16.01 -11.05 16.11
CA GLY A 194 -16.99 -11.56 17.09
C GLY A 194 -18.38 -11.79 16.49
N ASP A 195 -19.42 -11.73 17.33
CA ASP A 195 -20.83 -11.98 16.99
C ASP A 195 -21.48 -10.83 16.19
N ALA A 196 -20.73 -10.18 15.31
CA ALA A 196 -21.22 -9.10 14.47
C ALA A 196 -22.16 -9.65 13.38
N HIS A 197 -23.46 -9.58 13.66
CA HIS A 197 -24.51 -9.95 12.71
C HIS A 197 -24.50 -9.02 11.50
N TYR A 198 -24.26 -9.61 10.32
CA TYR A 198 -24.51 -8.98 9.03
C TYR A 198 -25.92 -9.34 8.56
N GLU A 199 -26.76 -8.34 8.29
CA GLU A 199 -27.95 -8.54 7.48
C GLU A 199 -27.51 -8.62 6.01
N ALA A 200 -27.84 -9.72 5.34
CA ALA A 200 -27.60 -9.82 3.91
C ALA A 200 -28.49 -8.82 3.18
N ASP A 201 -27.89 -7.78 2.62
CA ASP A 201 -28.58 -6.89 1.70
C ASP A 201 -28.99 -7.70 0.46
N GLU A 202 -30.27 -8.03 0.33
CA GLU A 202 -30.80 -8.83 -0.78
C GLU A 202 -30.73 -8.05 -2.11
N ASP A 203 -30.58 -6.72 -2.06
CA ASP A 203 -30.60 -5.79 -3.20
C ASP A 203 -29.25 -5.05 -3.40
N VAL A 204 -28.13 -5.79 -3.49
CA VAL A 204 -26.80 -5.20 -3.79
C VAL A 204 -26.81 -4.44 -5.13
N ASP A 205 -26.76 -3.11 -5.05
CA ASP A 205 -26.69 -2.23 -6.22
C ASP A 205 -25.32 -2.32 -6.90
N ILE A 206 -25.27 -3.12 -7.98
CA ILE A 206 -24.08 -3.31 -8.83
C ILE A 206 -23.54 -2.00 -9.42
N THR A 207 -24.35 -0.94 -9.51
CA THR A 207 -23.92 0.38 -10.02
C THR A 207 -23.17 1.20 -8.97
N LYS A 208 -23.32 0.85 -7.69
CA LYS A 208 -22.56 1.40 -6.54
C LYS A 208 -21.50 0.43 -6.01
N THR A 209 -21.25 -0.68 -6.70
CA THR A 209 -20.29 -1.71 -6.27
C THR A 209 -18.96 -1.53 -7.02
N PHE A 210 -17.85 -1.51 -6.27
CA PHE A 210 -16.51 -1.25 -6.80
C PHE A 210 -15.51 -2.33 -6.38
N LEU A 211 -14.69 -2.79 -7.32
CA LEU A 211 -13.53 -3.64 -7.09
C LEU A 211 -12.34 -2.74 -6.69
N ARG A 212 -11.90 -2.86 -5.44
CA ARG A 212 -10.67 -2.24 -4.94
C ARG A 212 -9.50 -3.19 -5.15
N ILE A 213 -8.41 -2.71 -5.73
CA ILE A 213 -7.18 -3.50 -5.93
C ILE A 213 -5.99 -2.72 -5.36
N GLU A 214 -5.18 -3.38 -4.55
CA GLU A 214 -3.89 -2.87 -4.09
C GLU A 214 -2.78 -3.60 -4.85
N LEU A 215 -2.04 -2.87 -5.70
CA LEU A 215 -0.79 -3.37 -6.27
C LEU A 215 0.32 -3.21 -5.23
N GLN A 216 0.52 -4.24 -4.42
CA GLN A 216 1.46 -4.25 -3.31
C GLN A 216 2.87 -4.64 -3.78
N THR A 217 3.88 -3.84 -3.43
CA THR A 217 5.30 -4.05 -3.75
C THR A 217 6.14 -4.14 -2.47
N LEU A 218 7.18 -4.98 -2.49
CA LEU A 218 8.23 -5.03 -1.47
C LEU A 218 9.60 -4.83 -2.13
N THR A 219 10.39 -3.89 -1.60
CA THR A 219 11.76 -3.58 -2.07
C THR A 219 12.66 -3.28 -0.87
N ARG A 220 13.93 -3.74 -0.85
CA ARG A 220 14.90 -3.29 0.16
C ARG A 220 15.60 -2.00 -0.28
N LEU A 221 15.60 -0.99 0.59
CA LEU A 221 16.34 0.25 0.43
C LEU A 221 17.87 0.02 0.59
N PRO A 222 18.72 0.52 -0.33
CA PRO A 222 20.14 0.18 -0.39
C PRO A 222 21.02 0.68 0.77
N LYS A 223 20.73 1.85 1.36
CA LYS A 223 21.59 2.51 2.35
C LYS A 223 21.23 2.11 3.78
N THR A 224 19.95 2.05 4.10
CA THR A 224 19.44 1.72 5.45
C THR A 224 19.09 0.24 5.62
N GLY A 225 18.95 -0.51 4.52
CA GLY A 225 18.52 -1.90 4.55
C GLY A 225 17.05 -2.10 4.95
N ALA A 226 16.26 -1.03 5.15
CA ALA A 226 14.85 -1.12 5.45
C ALA A 226 14.05 -1.69 4.27
N ILE A 227 12.93 -2.34 4.56
CA ILE A 227 11.97 -2.77 3.56
C ILE A 227 10.97 -1.64 3.33
N LEU A 228 10.88 -1.16 2.10
CA LEU A 228 9.74 -0.41 1.61
C LEU A 228 8.66 -1.42 1.21
N PHE A 229 7.58 -1.44 1.99
CA PHE A 229 6.29 -1.97 1.55
C PHE A 229 5.48 -0.80 0.99
N SER A 230 5.08 -0.88 -0.28
CA SER A 230 4.23 0.13 -0.91
C SER A 230 3.00 -0.50 -1.55
N PHE A 231 1.92 0.26 -1.72
CA PHE A 231 0.80 -0.17 -2.55
C PHE A 231 0.10 1.00 -3.25
N LYS A 232 -0.16 0.85 -4.56
CA LYS A 232 -1.10 1.74 -5.28
C LYS A 232 -2.49 1.14 -5.21
N THR A 233 -3.46 1.95 -4.80
CA THR A 233 -4.87 1.62 -4.75
C THR A 233 -5.55 2.00 -6.06
N TYR A 234 -6.16 1.02 -6.72
CA TYR A 234 -7.08 1.20 -7.84
C TYR A 234 -8.51 0.93 -7.36
N LEU A 235 -9.49 1.62 -7.94
CA LEU A 235 -10.90 1.43 -7.63
C LEU A 235 -11.74 1.46 -8.91
N TYR A 236 -12.26 0.31 -9.32
CA TYR A 236 -13.00 0.14 -10.58
C TYR A 236 -14.47 -0.17 -10.32
N PRO A 237 -15.44 0.49 -10.98
CA PRO A 237 -16.84 0.08 -10.93
C PRO A 237 -16.99 -1.37 -11.43
N VAL A 238 -17.70 -2.24 -10.71
CA VAL A 238 -17.93 -3.63 -11.16
C VAL A 238 -18.67 -3.67 -12.50
N LYS A 239 -19.48 -2.65 -12.80
CA LYS A 239 -20.06 -2.43 -14.13
C LYS A 239 -18.98 -2.35 -15.23
N GLN A 240 -17.87 -1.65 -15.01
CA GLN A 240 -16.77 -1.57 -15.99
C GLN A 240 -16.14 -2.95 -16.21
N ILE A 241 -15.82 -3.69 -15.13
CA ILE A 241 -15.29 -5.05 -15.19
C ILE A 241 -16.21 -5.99 -16.01
N LYS A 242 -17.53 -5.83 -15.87
CA LYS A 242 -18.53 -6.55 -16.67
C LYS A 242 -18.50 -6.12 -18.14
N ASP A 243 -18.50 -4.82 -18.42
CA ASP A 243 -18.55 -4.25 -19.77
C ASP A 243 -17.28 -4.57 -20.58
N GLU A 244 -16.12 -4.72 -19.92
CA GLU A 244 -14.86 -5.21 -20.49
C GLU A 244 -14.84 -6.74 -20.72
N GLY A 245 -15.92 -7.46 -20.38
CA GLY A 245 -16.06 -8.91 -20.58
C GLY A 245 -15.43 -9.77 -19.48
N LEU A 246 -14.87 -9.17 -18.42
CA LEU A 246 -14.23 -9.87 -17.31
C LEU A 246 -15.21 -10.34 -16.22
N GLY A 247 -16.50 -10.01 -16.36
CA GLY A 247 -17.57 -10.35 -15.42
C GLY A 247 -17.58 -11.82 -14.93
N PRO A 248 -17.50 -12.84 -15.80
CA PRO A 248 -17.45 -14.24 -15.38
C PRO A 248 -16.23 -14.57 -14.52
N ALA A 249 -15.04 -14.10 -14.91
CA ALA A 249 -13.81 -14.34 -14.15
C ALA A 249 -13.82 -13.63 -12.78
N PHE A 250 -14.48 -12.47 -12.69
CA PHE A 250 -14.71 -11.78 -11.43
C PHE A 250 -15.71 -12.53 -10.53
N ALA A 251 -16.82 -13.04 -11.09
CA ALA A 251 -17.75 -13.88 -10.36
C ALA A 251 -17.09 -15.18 -9.86
N ASP A 252 -16.30 -15.86 -10.69
CA ASP A 252 -15.49 -17.02 -10.32
C ASP A 252 -14.47 -16.70 -9.22
N ALA A 253 -13.90 -15.49 -9.21
CA ALA A 253 -12.99 -15.04 -8.15
C ALA A 253 -13.73 -14.80 -6.83
N VAL A 254 -14.94 -14.24 -6.88
CA VAL A 254 -15.81 -14.02 -5.71
C VAL A 254 -16.37 -15.33 -5.15
N GLU A 255 -16.82 -16.26 -5.98
CA GLU A 255 -17.12 -17.64 -5.53
C GLU A 255 -15.86 -18.38 -5.08
N GLY A 256 -14.74 -18.06 -5.70
CA GLY A 256 -13.41 -18.54 -5.37
C GLY A 256 -12.90 -18.03 -4.02
N LEU A 257 -13.57 -17.06 -3.38
CA LEU A 257 -13.32 -16.70 -1.99
C LEU A 257 -13.76 -17.83 -1.04
N LYS A 258 -14.98 -18.38 -1.19
CA LYS A 258 -15.56 -19.46 -0.35
C LYS A 258 -14.79 -20.79 -0.35
N LYS A 259 -13.99 -20.98 -1.41
CA LYS A 259 -13.19 -22.18 -1.72
C LYS A 259 -11.71 -21.85 -1.64
N GLY A 260 -11.42 -20.55 -1.67
CA GLY A 260 -10.12 -19.94 -1.59
C GLY A 260 -9.58 -20.19 -0.21
N ASN A 261 -8.26 -20.29 -0.16
CA ASN A 261 -7.65 -20.72 1.07
C ASN A 261 -7.42 -19.58 2.06
N ALA A 262 -7.85 -18.33 1.82
CA ALA A 262 -7.83 -17.18 2.74
C ALA A 262 -9.28 -16.69 3.04
N PRO A 263 -9.68 -16.41 4.31
CA PRO A 263 -11.09 -16.28 4.66
C PRO A 263 -11.59 -14.91 4.21
N ALA A 264 -12.80 -14.87 3.64
CA ALA A 264 -13.25 -13.65 2.97
C ALA A 264 -14.08 -12.68 3.84
N ASP A 265 -14.06 -12.89 5.15
CA ASP A 265 -14.16 -11.79 6.11
C ASP A 265 -13.06 -10.72 5.90
N GLN A 266 -11.99 -11.02 5.13
CA GLN A 266 -10.93 -10.07 4.77
C GLN A 266 -11.18 -9.27 3.46
N ALA A 267 -12.17 -9.61 2.65
CA ALA A 267 -12.33 -9.06 1.28
C ALA A 267 -13.53 -8.11 1.10
N GLY A 268 -14.29 -7.80 2.15
CA GLY A 268 -15.56 -7.06 2.06
C GLY A 268 -16.73 -7.86 1.43
N ILE A 269 -16.45 -8.98 0.75
CA ILE A 269 -17.43 -10.00 0.38
C ILE A 269 -17.14 -11.28 1.17
N THR A 270 -18.02 -11.62 2.10
CA THR A 270 -17.85 -12.76 3.01
C THR A 270 -17.85 -14.13 2.32
N THR A 271 -16.99 -15.05 2.82
CA THR A 271 -17.02 -16.56 2.82
C THR A 271 -15.61 -17.22 2.97
N ASP A 272 -15.46 -18.18 3.92
CA ASP A 272 -14.22 -18.80 4.51
C ASP A 272 -13.24 -19.53 3.51
N THR A 273 -11.92 -19.76 3.72
CA THR A 273 -11.13 -20.58 4.73
C THR A 273 -9.68 -20.08 4.92
N GLY A 274 -8.82 -20.54 5.87
CA GLY A 274 -7.53 -19.84 6.22
C GLY A 274 -6.13 -20.49 6.03
N ARG A 275 -5.26 -19.89 5.17
CA ARG A 275 -3.88 -20.27 4.73
C ARG A 275 -3.22 -19.24 3.77
N TRP A 276 -1.96 -18.87 4.02
CA TRP A 276 -0.91 -18.72 2.99
C TRP A 276 0.04 -19.93 3.12
N ALA A 277 0.38 -20.60 2.03
CA ALA A 277 1.34 -21.72 1.97
C ALA A 277 1.49 -22.16 0.51
N TYR A 278 2.58 -22.89 0.22
CA TYR A 278 2.97 -23.44 -1.08
C TYR A 278 3.55 -22.43 -2.08
N LEU A 279 4.86 -22.15 -1.90
CA LEU A 279 5.78 -22.21 -3.04
C LEU A 279 6.20 -23.68 -3.20
N PRO A 280 6.04 -24.31 -4.37
CA PRO A 280 6.62 -25.63 -4.61
C PRO A 280 8.14 -25.51 -4.68
N SER A 281 8.85 -26.45 -4.07
CA SER A 281 10.29 -26.63 -4.26
C SER A 281 10.55 -27.53 -5.47
N ALA A 282 10.73 -26.92 -6.64
CA ALA A 282 11.40 -27.48 -7.83
C ALA A 282 11.73 -26.33 -8.79
#